data_AF-A0A9E2GB28-F1
#
_entry.id   AF-A0A9E2GB28-F1
#
_cell.length_a   1.000
_cell.length_b   1.000
_cell.length_c   1.000
_cell.angle_alpha   90.00
_cell.angle_beta   90.00
_cell.angle_gamma   90.00
#
_symmetry.space_group_name_H-M   'P 1'
#
loop_
_entity.id
_entity.type
_entity.pdbx_description
1 polymer ?
#
loop_
_entity_poly.entity_id
_entity_poly.type
_entity_poly.pdbx_seq_one_letter_code
_entity_poly.pdbx_strand_id
1 'polypeptide(L)'
;MIKGIKNFKNVMNNQLTTVLVVVIAAFAVYTNVNTNSGIWLLLASLAPILLVAIAAIGLQLSGKSLAAHLVLFLTAYLFVGTTFIATLFSSNFTNFVLPTFTLELIVGFVIFIYLLIYILSYILDGKTGMKLGKTPVITAAIIAFSYFFIRSGFSVAVLKIAPPVVALLFGADLFALMLLLAGVADVPFILLDKIFLSGFANQPLSYFIFAAFGIYLAYGASTGIIKALRK
;
A
#
# COMPACT_ATOMS: atom_id res chain seq x y z
N MET A 1 -13.94 8.89 -26.53
CA MET A 1 -13.43 8.20 -25.33
C MET A 1 -12.12 8.79 -24.78
N ILE A 2 -11.03 8.86 -25.56
CA ILE A 2 -9.71 9.30 -25.06
C ILE A 2 -9.72 10.71 -24.44
N LYS A 3 -10.42 11.68 -25.06
CA LYS A 3 -10.59 13.04 -24.50
C LYS A 3 -11.32 13.06 -23.14
N GLY A 4 -12.28 12.14 -22.94
CA GLY A 4 -13.06 12.03 -21.70
C GLY A 4 -12.20 11.52 -20.54
N ILE A 5 -11.42 10.46 -20.77
CA ILE A 5 -10.48 9.93 -19.76
C ILE A 5 -9.41 10.97 -19.45
N LYS A 6 -8.86 11.63 -20.47
CA LYS A 6 -7.83 12.68 -20.29
C LYS A 6 -8.31 13.82 -19.39
N ASN A 7 -9.56 14.24 -19.52
CA ASN A 7 -10.13 15.34 -18.74
C ASN A 7 -10.68 14.91 -17.37
N PHE A 8 -10.69 13.62 -17.03
CA PHE A 8 -11.32 13.11 -15.82
C PHE A 8 -10.76 13.75 -14.54
N LYS A 9 -9.43 14.00 -14.47
CA LYS A 9 -8.81 14.69 -13.32
C LYS A 9 -9.33 16.12 -13.09
N ASN A 10 -9.87 16.77 -14.13
CA ASN A 10 -10.40 18.13 -14.07
C ASN A 10 -11.91 18.15 -13.79
N VAL A 11 -12.57 16.99 -13.76
CA VAL A 11 -14.01 16.90 -13.49
C VAL A 11 -14.31 17.26 -12.03
N MET A 12 -13.35 17.03 -11.12
CA MET A 12 -13.52 17.28 -9.70
C MET A 12 -12.59 18.38 -9.20
N ASN A 13 -13.13 19.27 -8.37
CA ASN A 13 -12.32 20.24 -7.63
C ASN A 13 -11.35 19.52 -6.68
N ASN A 14 -10.24 20.17 -6.35
CA ASN A 14 -9.20 19.65 -5.46
C ASN A 14 -9.74 19.28 -4.06
N GLN A 15 -10.73 20.04 -3.55
CA GLN A 15 -11.39 19.73 -2.28
C GLN A 15 -12.14 18.39 -2.32
N LEU A 16 -12.94 18.15 -3.37
CA LEU A 16 -13.66 16.89 -3.56
C LEU A 16 -12.71 15.71 -3.73
N THR A 17 -11.64 15.90 -4.52
CA THR A 17 -10.58 14.89 -4.67
C THR A 17 -9.95 14.54 -3.33
N THR A 18 -9.71 15.53 -2.47
CA THR A 18 -9.12 15.30 -1.15
C THR A 18 -10.06 14.53 -0.23
N VAL A 19 -11.36 14.89 -0.20
CA VAL A 19 -12.37 14.14 0.56
C VAL A 19 -12.46 12.69 0.06
N LEU A 20 -12.44 12.47 -1.26
CA LEU A 20 -12.44 11.13 -1.84
C LEU A 20 -11.22 10.31 -1.40
N VAL A 21 -10.01 10.88 -1.45
CA VAL A 21 -8.80 10.19 -0.98
C VAL A 21 -8.92 9.79 0.50
N VAL A 22 -9.45 10.68 1.35
CA VAL A 22 -9.66 10.38 2.78
C VAL A 22 -10.67 9.25 2.97
N VAL A 23 -11.81 9.31 2.29
CA VAL A 23 -12.86 8.27 2.38
C VAL A 23 -12.36 6.94 1.86
N ILE A 24 -11.65 6.93 0.73
CA ILE A 24 -11.04 5.72 0.16
C ILE A 24 -10.01 5.15 1.13
N ALA A 25 -9.11 5.97 1.68
CA ALA A 25 -8.12 5.51 2.65
C ALA A 25 -8.79 4.94 3.91
N ALA A 26 -9.84 5.58 4.43
CA ALA A 26 -10.62 5.09 5.56
C ALA A 26 -11.32 3.76 5.25
N PHE A 27 -11.88 3.61 4.05
CA PHE A 27 -12.48 2.35 3.61
C PHE A 27 -11.44 1.24 3.50
N ALA A 28 -10.24 1.53 3.00
CA ALA A 28 -9.13 0.56 2.97
C ALA A 28 -8.72 0.11 4.38
N VAL A 29 -8.70 1.01 5.36
CA VAL A 29 -8.45 0.64 6.76
C VAL A 29 -9.57 -0.25 7.27
N TYR A 30 -10.84 0.13 7.09
CA TYR A 30 -12.01 -0.63 7.53
C TYR A 30 -11.99 -2.09 7.01
N THR A 31 -11.70 -2.29 5.72
CA THR A 31 -11.68 -3.64 5.13
C THR A 31 -10.48 -4.49 5.54
N ASN A 32 -9.44 -3.91 6.14
CA ASN A 32 -8.24 -4.60 6.63
C ASN A 32 -8.24 -4.82 8.16
N VAL A 33 -9.29 -4.37 8.87
CA VAL A 33 -9.44 -4.63 10.31
C VAL A 33 -9.78 -6.10 10.52
N ASN A 34 -8.83 -6.89 11.04
CA ASN A 34 -9.06 -8.29 11.37
C ASN A 34 -9.54 -8.45 12.82
N THR A 35 -10.84 -8.21 13.06
CA THR A 35 -11.46 -8.28 14.39
C THR A 35 -11.53 -9.69 15.00
N ASN A 36 -11.34 -10.73 14.19
CA ASN A 36 -11.45 -12.12 14.61
C ASN A 36 -10.10 -12.73 15.05
N SER A 37 -9.07 -11.91 15.19
CA SER A 37 -7.70 -12.35 15.49
C SER A 37 -7.20 -11.81 16.83
N GLY A 38 -6.16 -12.45 17.39
CA GLY A 38 -5.50 -11.97 18.61
C GLY A 38 -4.93 -10.56 18.43
N ILE A 39 -4.69 -9.85 19.55
CA ILE A 39 -4.24 -8.44 19.55
C ILE A 39 -3.00 -8.20 18.68
N TRP A 40 -2.06 -9.15 18.63
CA TRP A 40 -0.85 -9.05 17.83
C TRP A 40 -1.15 -9.10 16.33
N LEU A 41 -2.03 -9.99 15.87
CA LEU A 41 -2.41 -10.08 14.47
C LEU A 41 -3.27 -8.89 14.03
N LEU A 42 -4.11 -8.37 14.93
CA LEU A 42 -4.83 -7.11 14.70
C LEU A 42 -3.84 -5.95 14.47
N LEU A 43 -2.82 -5.81 15.32
CA LEU A 43 -1.79 -4.77 15.14
C LEU A 43 -0.94 -5.00 13.88
N ALA A 44 -0.65 -6.26 13.55
CA ALA A 44 0.07 -6.63 12.34
C ALA A 44 -0.68 -6.24 11.06
N SER A 45 -2.01 -6.31 11.05
CA SER A 45 -2.82 -5.89 9.90
C SER A 45 -3.06 -4.38 9.87
N LEU A 46 -3.26 -3.76 11.04
CA LEU A 46 -3.58 -2.33 11.14
C LEU A 46 -2.39 -1.40 10.94
N ALA A 47 -1.21 -1.71 11.50
CA ALA A 47 -0.08 -0.79 11.46
C ALA A 47 0.38 -0.47 10.01
N PRO A 48 0.53 -1.45 9.09
CA PRO A 48 0.85 -1.17 7.69
C PRO A 48 -0.21 -0.31 7.00
N ILE A 49 -1.49 -0.65 7.12
CA ILE A 49 -2.56 0.02 6.37
C ILE A 49 -2.78 1.45 6.87
N LEU A 50 -2.60 1.70 8.17
CA LEU A 50 -2.64 3.06 8.73
C LEU A 50 -1.51 3.93 8.19
N LEU A 51 -0.28 3.40 8.11
CA LEU A 51 0.85 4.12 7.54
C LEU A 51 0.63 4.45 6.07
N VAL A 52 0.07 3.51 5.30
CA VAL A 52 -0.33 3.72 3.90
C VAL A 52 -1.40 4.81 3.80
N ALA A 53 -2.45 4.74 4.62
CA ALA A 53 -3.54 5.73 4.64
C ALA A 53 -3.03 7.13 4.96
N ILE A 54 -2.21 7.28 6.00
CA ILE A 54 -1.62 8.57 6.38
C ILE A 54 -0.68 9.08 5.26
N ALA A 55 0.12 8.21 4.66
CA ALA A 55 1.00 8.61 3.57
C ALA A 55 0.22 9.07 2.33
N ALA A 56 -0.85 8.37 1.94
CA ALA A 56 -1.69 8.76 0.82
C ALA A 56 -2.42 10.09 1.06
N ILE A 57 -3.00 10.27 2.25
CA ILE A 57 -3.65 11.53 2.63
C ILE A 57 -2.63 12.67 2.67
N GLY A 58 -1.46 12.44 3.27
CA GLY A 58 -0.38 13.44 3.32
C GLY A 58 0.13 13.84 1.94
N LEU A 59 0.29 12.88 1.02
CA LEU A 59 0.65 13.15 -0.38
C LEU A 59 -0.40 14.02 -1.08
N GLN A 60 -1.69 13.74 -0.86
CA GLN A 60 -2.79 14.52 -1.41
C GLN A 60 -2.78 15.96 -0.88
N LEU A 61 -2.64 16.13 0.44
CA LEU A 61 -2.55 17.45 1.08
C LEU A 61 -1.30 18.23 0.63
N SER A 62 -0.23 17.54 0.28
CA SER A 62 1.00 18.13 -0.28
C SER A 62 0.89 18.48 -1.78
N GLY A 63 -0.30 18.37 -2.37
CA GLY A 63 -0.55 18.64 -3.78
C GLY A 63 -0.05 17.57 -4.74
N LYS A 64 0.42 16.41 -4.23
CA LYS A 64 0.93 15.28 -5.04
C LYS A 64 -0.19 14.28 -5.30
N SER A 65 -1.28 14.75 -5.92
CA SER A 65 -2.50 13.95 -6.09
C SER A 65 -2.26 12.62 -6.82
N LEU A 66 -1.52 12.63 -7.93
CA LEU A 66 -1.21 11.41 -8.67
C LEU A 66 -0.46 10.38 -7.81
N ALA A 67 0.47 10.82 -6.95
CA ALA A 67 1.19 9.93 -6.05
C ALA A 67 0.25 9.30 -5.01
N ALA A 68 -0.66 10.08 -4.43
CA ALA A 68 -1.65 9.57 -3.47
C ALA A 68 -2.53 8.47 -4.08
N HIS A 69 -3.03 8.70 -5.29
CA HIS A 69 -3.89 7.74 -6.00
C HIS A 69 -3.12 6.49 -6.42
N LEU A 70 -1.87 6.64 -6.90
CA LEU A 70 -1.00 5.51 -7.21
C LEU A 70 -0.68 4.67 -5.98
N VAL A 71 -0.37 5.31 -4.84
CA VAL A 71 -0.11 4.60 -3.58
C VAL A 71 -1.33 3.78 -3.20
N LEU A 72 -2.52 4.39 -3.08
CA LEU A 72 -3.75 3.67 -2.74
C LEU A 72 -4.07 2.55 -3.74
N PHE A 73 -3.89 2.82 -5.04
CA PHE A 73 -4.11 1.82 -6.08
C PHE A 73 -3.21 0.61 -5.88
N LEU A 74 -1.90 0.82 -5.74
CA LEU A 74 -0.91 -0.26 -5.65
C LEU A 74 -1.01 -1.03 -4.33
N THR A 75 -1.30 -0.35 -3.21
CA THR A 75 -1.26 -0.99 -1.88
C THR A 75 -2.57 -1.61 -1.46
N ALA A 76 -3.71 -0.98 -1.79
CA ALA A 76 -5.00 -1.33 -1.19
C ALA A 76 -6.00 -1.91 -2.20
N TYR A 77 -6.00 -1.44 -3.46
CA TYR A 77 -7.08 -1.75 -4.40
C TYR A 77 -6.66 -2.63 -5.59
N LEU A 78 -5.37 -2.76 -5.88
CA LEU A 78 -4.88 -3.63 -6.97
C LEU A 78 -5.35 -5.08 -6.77
N PHE A 79 -5.22 -5.60 -5.55
CA PHE A 79 -5.68 -6.95 -5.23
C PHE A 79 -7.19 -7.09 -5.38
N VAL A 80 -7.97 -6.10 -4.89
CA VAL A 80 -9.44 -6.10 -5.01
C VAL A 80 -9.89 -6.20 -6.47
N GLY A 81 -9.23 -5.48 -7.38
CA GLY A 81 -9.51 -5.58 -8.82
C GLY A 81 -9.25 -6.98 -9.36
N THR A 82 -8.12 -7.60 -8.99
CA THR A 82 -7.80 -8.97 -9.41
C THR A 82 -8.77 -10.01 -8.83
N THR A 83 -9.17 -9.85 -7.56
CA THR A 83 -10.14 -10.73 -6.91
C THR A 83 -11.51 -10.61 -7.56
N PHE A 84 -11.99 -9.39 -7.84
CA PHE A 84 -13.27 -9.17 -8.50
C PHE A 84 -13.32 -9.87 -9.87
N ILE A 85 -12.28 -9.69 -10.69
CA ILE A 85 -12.16 -10.34 -12.00
C ILE A 85 -12.13 -11.86 -11.84
N ALA A 86 -11.32 -12.38 -10.92
CA ALA A 86 -11.24 -13.82 -10.67
C ALA A 86 -12.60 -14.39 -10.24
N THR A 87 -13.34 -13.71 -9.37
CA THR A 87 -14.69 -14.10 -8.95
C THR A 87 -15.69 -14.05 -10.10
N LEU A 88 -15.62 -13.05 -10.99
CA LEU A 88 -16.49 -12.98 -12.17
C LEU A 88 -16.30 -14.21 -13.09
N PHE A 89 -15.05 -14.66 -13.24
CA PHE A 89 -14.68 -15.78 -14.10
C PHE A 89 -14.61 -17.14 -13.37
N SER A 90 -14.87 -17.20 -12.06
CA SER A 90 -14.82 -18.45 -11.28
C SER A 90 -16.06 -19.33 -11.42
N SER A 91 -16.98 -18.98 -12.32
CA SER A 91 -18.19 -19.75 -12.61
C SER A 91 -17.81 -21.16 -13.08
N ASN A 92 -18.18 -22.19 -12.32
CA ASN A 92 -17.97 -23.57 -12.71
C ASN A 92 -19.21 -24.06 -13.50
N PHE A 93 -19.02 -24.51 -14.75
CA PHE A 93 -20.11 -25.04 -15.58
C PHE A 93 -20.59 -26.43 -15.13
N THR A 94 -19.83 -27.13 -14.29
CA THR A 94 -20.17 -28.48 -13.80
C THR A 94 -21.24 -28.45 -12.72
N ASN A 95 -21.21 -27.47 -11.83
CA ASN A 95 -22.24 -27.20 -10.84
C ASN A 95 -22.54 -25.72 -10.98
N PHE A 96 -23.67 -25.33 -11.58
CA PHE A 96 -24.02 -23.94 -11.90
C PHE A 96 -24.17 -23.10 -10.62
N VAL A 97 -23.04 -22.74 -10.02
CA VAL A 97 -22.93 -21.93 -8.81
C VAL A 97 -22.64 -20.52 -9.25
N LEU A 98 -23.58 -19.62 -8.98
CA LEU A 98 -23.39 -18.20 -9.23
C LEU A 98 -22.27 -17.67 -8.34
N PRO A 99 -21.36 -16.84 -8.87
CA PRO A 99 -20.33 -16.21 -8.06
C PRO A 99 -20.95 -15.33 -6.97
N THR A 100 -20.45 -15.48 -5.75
CA THR A 100 -20.92 -14.70 -4.59
C THR A 100 -20.12 -13.41 -4.48
N PHE A 101 -20.79 -12.28 -4.71
CA PHE A 101 -20.19 -10.95 -4.53
C PHE A 101 -20.55 -10.39 -3.16
N THR A 102 -19.55 -9.97 -2.39
CA THR A 102 -19.77 -9.19 -1.17
C THR A 102 -19.89 -7.71 -1.49
N LEU A 103 -20.56 -6.95 -0.63
CA LEU A 103 -20.70 -5.50 -0.81
C LEU A 103 -19.34 -4.81 -0.80
N GLU A 104 -18.41 -5.27 0.04
CA GLU A 104 -17.04 -4.75 0.13
C GLU A 104 -16.29 -4.94 -1.18
N LEU A 105 -16.46 -6.09 -1.84
CA LEU A 105 -15.83 -6.40 -3.11
C LEU A 105 -16.37 -5.52 -4.25
N ILE A 106 -17.70 -5.27 -4.27
CA ILE A 106 -18.33 -4.37 -5.24
C ILE A 106 -17.85 -2.93 -5.05
N VAL A 107 -17.94 -2.40 -3.82
CA VAL A 107 -17.51 -1.03 -3.49
C VAL A 107 -16.02 -0.86 -3.77
N GLY A 108 -15.20 -1.83 -3.36
CA GLY A 108 -13.77 -1.83 -3.61
C GLY A 108 -13.42 -1.87 -5.10
N PHE A 109 -14.21 -2.58 -5.92
CA PHE A 109 -14.03 -2.58 -7.38
C PHE A 109 -14.41 -1.24 -8.03
N VAL A 110 -15.46 -0.58 -7.56
CA VAL A 110 -15.80 0.79 -8.00
C VAL A 110 -14.65 1.76 -7.70
N ILE A 111 -14.06 1.66 -6.50
CA ILE A 111 -12.90 2.46 -6.11
C ILE A 111 -11.69 2.13 -7.00
N PHE A 112 -11.44 0.84 -7.28
CA PHE A 112 -10.38 0.41 -8.20
C PHE A 112 -10.52 1.05 -9.58
N ILE A 113 -11.72 1.04 -10.17
CA ILE A 113 -11.99 1.67 -11.47
C ILE A 113 -11.74 3.18 -11.38
N TYR A 114 -12.23 3.83 -10.33
CA TYR A 114 -12.02 5.26 -10.12
C TYR A 114 -10.52 5.61 -10.10
N LEU A 115 -9.73 4.91 -9.28
CA LEU A 115 -8.29 5.13 -9.18
C LEU A 115 -7.60 4.89 -10.53
N LEU A 116 -7.96 3.82 -11.23
CA LEU A 116 -7.41 3.49 -12.55
C LEU A 116 -7.67 4.62 -13.57
N ILE A 117 -8.91 5.09 -13.68
CA ILE A 117 -9.27 6.16 -14.62
C ILE A 117 -8.54 7.47 -14.24
N TYR A 118 -8.44 7.77 -12.96
CA TYR A 118 -7.74 8.97 -12.48
C TYR A 118 -6.25 8.93 -12.81
N ILE A 119 -5.58 7.79 -12.59
CA ILE A 119 -4.17 7.59 -12.95
C ILE A 119 -3.98 7.71 -14.47
N LEU A 120 -4.83 7.05 -15.27
CA LEU A 120 -4.78 7.12 -16.73
C LEU A 120 -4.97 8.55 -17.24
N SER A 121 -5.84 9.35 -16.60
CA SER A 121 -6.03 10.76 -16.94
C SER A 121 -4.72 11.57 -16.86
N TYR A 122 -3.90 11.34 -15.84
CA TYR A 122 -2.61 12.00 -15.71
C TYR A 122 -1.57 11.49 -16.72
N ILE A 123 -1.53 10.17 -16.96
CA ILE A 123 -0.60 9.57 -17.92
C ILE A 123 -0.88 10.12 -19.33
N LEU A 124 -2.16 10.15 -19.74
CA LEU A 124 -2.58 10.66 -21.04
C LEU A 124 -2.41 12.17 -21.22
N ASP A 125 -2.29 12.93 -20.13
CA ASP A 125 -1.98 14.36 -20.17
C ASP A 125 -0.49 14.67 -20.21
N GLY A 126 0.38 13.66 -20.00
CA GLY A 126 1.85 13.80 -20.08
C GLY A 126 2.47 14.69 -18.99
N LYS A 127 1.66 15.42 -18.22
CA LYS A 127 2.07 16.28 -17.10
C LYS A 127 2.04 15.51 -15.78
N THR A 128 2.92 14.52 -15.66
CA THR A 128 2.99 13.68 -14.45
C THR A 128 3.80 14.33 -13.33
N GLY A 129 4.68 15.29 -13.65
CA GLY A 129 5.51 15.98 -12.64
C GLY A 129 6.55 15.08 -11.95
N MET A 130 6.78 13.87 -12.48
CA MET A 130 7.70 12.89 -11.93
C MET A 130 9.15 13.32 -12.16
N LYS A 131 9.93 13.44 -11.07
CA LYS A 131 11.37 13.65 -11.09
C LYS A 131 12.00 12.86 -9.95
N LEU A 132 12.81 11.85 -10.26
CA LEU A 132 13.56 11.13 -9.25
C LEU A 132 14.69 12.02 -8.73
N GLY A 133 14.56 12.53 -7.51
CA GLY A 133 15.64 13.24 -6.83
C GLY A 133 16.69 12.26 -6.30
N LYS A 134 17.97 12.64 -6.27
CA LYS A 134 19.00 11.87 -5.55
C LYS A 134 18.80 12.07 -4.05
N THR A 135 18.07 11.17 -3.39
CA THR A 135 17.82 11.27 -1.94
C THR A 135 18.39 10.05 -1.21
N PRO A 136 18.87 10.19 0.04
CA PRO A 136 19.35 9.06 0.85
C PRO A 136 18.30 7.96 1.03
N VAL A 137 17.02 8.28 0.83
CA VAL A 137 15.90 7.35 0.90
C VAL A 137 15.94 6.32 -0.24
N ILE A 138 16.56 6.64 -1.39
CA ILE A 138 16.77 5.65 -2.46
C ILE A 138 17.62 4.47 -1.96
N THR A 139 18.68 4.75 -1.20
CA THR A 139 19.51 3.68 -0.62
C THR A 139 18.69 2.81 0.33
N ALA A 140 17.83 3.42 1.16
CA ALA A 140 16.92 2.67 2.03
C ALA A 140 15.93 1.82 1.23
N ALA A 141 15.39 2.33 0.12
CA ALA A 141 14.50 1.58 -0.76
C ALA A 141 15.21 0.40 -1.44
N ILE A 142 16.47 0.54 -1.84
CA ILE A 142 17.28 -0.55 -2.40
C ILE A 142 17.54 -1.63 -1.35
N ILE A 143 17.91 -1.25 -0.12
CA ILE A 143 18.13 -2.21 0.97
C ILE A 143 16.83 -2.95 1.29
N ALA A 144 15.71 -2.23 1.38
CA ALA A 144 14.39 -2.84 1.62
C ALA A 144 13.97 -3.77 0.46
N PHE A 145 14.25 -3.40 -0.79
CA PHE A 145 14.02 -4.27 -1.96
C PHE A 145 14.81 -5.57 -1.83
N SER A 146 16.10 -5.51 -1.54
CA SER A 146 16.94 -6.70 -1.35
C SER A 146 16.42 -7.59 -0.23
N TYR A 147 15.98 -7.00 0.88
CA TYR A 147 15.35 -7.73 1.97
C TYR A 147 14.10 -8.50 1.53
N PHE A 148 13.14 -7.82 0.88
CA PHE A 148 11.91 -8.47 0.43
C PHE A 148 12.16 -9.49 -0.70
N PHE A 149 13.13 -9.22 -1.57
CA PHE A 149 13.52 -10.13 -2.64
C PHE A 149 14.03 -11.45 -2.08
N ILE A 150 14.93 -11.39 -1.11
CA ILE A 150 15.50 -12.58 -0.46
C ILE A 150 14.43 -13.31 0.37
N ARG A 151 13.58 -12.57 1.09
CA ARG A 151 12.59 -13.16 2.01
C ARG A 151 11.36 -13.76 1.30
N SER A 152 10.88 -13.12 0.24
CA SER A 152 9.54 -13.36 -0.32
C SER A 152 9.52 -13.40 -1.85
N GLY A 153 10.67 -13.27 -2.50
CA GLY A 153 10.80 -13.31 -3.95
C GLY A 153 10.50 -11.98 -4.64
N PHE A 154 10.75 -11.95 -5.95
CA PHE A 154 10.71 -10.73 -6.75
C PHE A 154 9.35 -10.03 -6.76
N SER A 155 8.26 -10.78 -6.95
CA SER A 155 6.92 -10.20 -7.06
C SER A 155 6.53 -9.41 -5.81
N VAL A 156 6.75 -10.00 -4.63
CA VAL A 156 6.45 -9.33 -3.34
C VAL A 156 7.36 -8.14 -3.12
N ALA A 157 8.64 -8.24 -3.49
CA ALA A 157 9.58 -7.13 -3.39
C ALA A 157 9.15 -5.93 -4.23
N VAL A 158 8.75 -6.16 -5.47
CA VAL A 158 8.24 -5.10 -6.36
C VAL A 158 6.98 -4.46 -5.77
N LEU A 159 6.02 -5.26 -5.32
CA LEU A 159 4.76 -4.75 -4.76
C LEU A 159 4.97 -3.94 -3.48
N LYS A 160 5.91 -4.34 -2.61
CA LYS A 160 6.21 -3.60 -1.37
C LYS A 160 7.03 -2.33 -1.61
N ILE A 161 7.85 -2.27 -2.67
CA ILE A 161 8.73 -1.13 -2.96
C ILE A 161 8.13 -0.13 -3.96
N ALA A 162 7.19 -0.55 -4.80
CA ALA A 162 6.55 0.34 -5.76
C ALA A 162 5.90 1.59 -5.12
N PRO A 163 5.13 1.49 -4.01
CA PRO A 163 4.54 2.68 -3.39
C PRO A 163 5.58 3.67 -2.85
N PRO A 164 6.62 3.26 -2.10
CA PRO A 164 7.73 4.14 -1.74
C PRO A 164 8.41 4.80 -2.94
N VAL A 165 8.67 4.05 -4.01
CA VAL A 165 9.29 4.58 -5.24
C VAL A 165 8.39 5.63 -5.89
N VAL A 166 7.08 5.39 -5.92
CA VAL A 166 6.11 6.41 -6.35
C VAL A 166 6.27 7.67 -5.51
N ALA A 167 6.29 7.60 -4.19
CA ALA A 167 6.48 8.80 -3.37
C ALA A 167 7.81 9.53 -3.67
N LEU A 168 8.91 8.80 -3.88
CA LEU A 168 10.22 9.36 -4.26
C LEU A 168 10.20 10.06 -5.63
N LEU A 169 9.49 9.50 -6.61
CA LEU A 169 9.33 10.11 -7.94
C LEU A 169 8.64 11.49 -7.88
N PHE A 170 7.94 11.79 -6.79
CA PHE A 170 7.28 13.09 -6.58
C PHE A 170 8.03 14.00 -5.60
N GLY A 171 9.24 13.59 -5.16
CA GLY A 171 10.08 14.31 -4.21
C GLY A 171 9.55 14.28 -2.77
N ALA A 172 8.76 13.25 -2.42
CA ALA A 172 8.05 13.14 -1.15
C ALA A 172 8.77 12.18 -0.19
N ASP A 173 9.98 12.55 0.24
CA ASP A 173 10.88 11.69 1.04
C ASP A 173 10.25 11.20 2.35
N LEU A 174 9.51 12.07 3.07
CA LEU A 174 8.82 11.70 4.30
C LEU A 174 7.81 10.57 4.06
N PHE A 175 6.97 10.71 3.03
CA PHE A 175 5.95 9.72 2.71
C PHE A 175 6.57 8.43 2.15
N ALA A 176 7.69 8.53 1.43
CA ALA A 176 8.47 7.35 1.04
C ALA A 176 8.98 6.56 2.26
N LEU A 177 9.51 7.24 3.28
CA LEU A 177 9.91 6.60 4.54
C LEU A 177 8.74 5.96 5.28
N MET A 178 7.57 6.62 5.31
CA MET A 178 6.35 6.06 5.89
C MET A 178 5.89 4.79 5.15
N LEU A 179 5.96 4.79 3.82
CA LEU A 179 5.59 3.63 3.00
C LEU A 179 6.63 2.50 3.11
N LEU A 180 7.92 2.82 3.27
CA LEU A 180 8.95 1.82 3.59
C LEU A 180 8.69 1.18 4.96
N LEU A 181 8.36 1.99 5.96
CA LEU A 181 7.96 1.49 7.28
C LEU A 181 6.72 0.60 7.18
N ALA A 182 5.71 1.00 6.39
CA ALA A 182 4.50 0.20 6.17
C ALA A 182 4.83 -1.20 5.63
N GLY A 183 5.87 -1.34 4.81
CA GLY A 183 6.31 -2.63 4.28
C GLY A 183 6.84 -3.62 5.32
N VAL A 184 7.26 -3.14 6.50
CA VAL A 184 7.84 -3.95 7.59
C VAL A 184 7.15 -3.75 8.95
N ALA A 185 6.11 -2.93 9.03
CA ALA A 185 5.42 -2.58 10.28
C ALA A 185 4.71 -3.78 10.93
N ASP A 186 4.40 -4.82 10.14
CA ASP A 186 3.80 -6.08 10.58
C ASP A 186 4.79 -6.97 11.35
N VAL A 187 6.08 -6.90 11.00
CA VAL A 187 7.14 -7.79 11.51
C VAL A 187 7.19 -7.91 13.04
N PRO A 188 7.25 -6.81 13.83
CA PRO A 188 7.34 -6.94 15.28
C PRO A 188 6.12 -7.63 15.89
N PHE A 189 4.92 -7.36 15.36
CA PHE A 189 3.70 -7.95 15.89
C PHE A 189 3.58 -9.43 15.53
N ILE A 190 3.93 -9.81 14.30
CA ILE A 190 3.99 -11.22 13.89
C ILE A 190 5.03 -11.98 14.72
N LEU A 191 6.17 -11.36 15.05
CA LEU A 191 7.18 -11.97 15.92
C LEU A 191 6.62 -12.25 17.32
N LEU A 192 5.94 -11.27 17.93
CA LEU A 192 5.33 -11.44 19.25
C LEU A 192 4.24 -12.52 19.21
N ASP A 193 3.39 -12.52 18.19
CA ASP A 193 2.37 -13.56 17.99
C ASP A 193 3.00 -14.96 17.97
N LYS A 194 4.06 -15.14 17.18
CA LYS A 194 4.74 -16.44 17.06
C LYS A 194 5.43 -16.88 18.35
N ILE A 195 6.06 -15.96 19.07
CA ILE A 195 6.74 -16.26 20.33
C ILE A 195 5.73 -16.65 21.42
N PHE A 196 4.67 -15.86 21.60
CA PHE A 196 3.74 -16.03 22.72
C PHE A 196 2.65 -17.08 22.48
N LEU A 197 2.21 -17.29 21.24
CA LEU A 197 1.09 -18.19 20.94
C LEU A 197 1.50 -19.48 20.24
N SER A 198 2.52 -19.45 19.37
CA SER A 198 2.94 -20.63 18.61
C SER A 198 4.19 -21.34 19.15
N GLY A 199 4.83 -20.77 20.17
CA GLY A 199 6.05 -21.29 20.80
C GLY A 199 7.33 -20.98 20.02
N PHE A 200 8.32 -20.41 20.73
CA PHE A 200 9.61 -20.00 20.16
C PHE A 200 10.35 -21.12 19.40
N ALA A 201 10.37 -22.33 19.95
CA ALA A 201 11.11 -23.47 19.39
C ALA A 201 10.51 -24.00 18.07
N ASN A 202 9.29 -23.58 17.72
CA ASN A 202 8.59 -24.07 16.53
C ASN A 202 8.92 -23.26 15.26
N GLN A 203 9.77 -22.23 15.36
CA GLN A 203 10.17 -21.41 14.22
C GLN A 203 11.61 -21.74 13.77
N PRO A 204 11.89 -21.83 12.47
CA PRO A 204 13.24 -22.07 11.97
C PRO A 204 14.15 -20.86 12.26
N LEU A 205 15.47 -21.09 12.37
CA LEU A 205 16.44 -20.00 12.60
C LEU A 205 16.34 -18.87 11.55
N SER A 206 16.06 -19.23 10.30
CA SER A 206 15.86 -18.29 9.20
C SER A 206 14.75 -17.26 9.52
N TYR A 207 13.68 -17.66 10.20
CA TYR A 207 12.61 -16.77 10.60
C TYR A 207 13.12 -15.64 11.51
N PHE A 208 13.90 -15.98 12.53
CA PHE A 208 14.45 -15.00 13.47
C PHE A 208 15.44 -14.04 12.81
N ILE A 209 16.26 -14.53 11.88
CA ILE A 209 17.17 -13.68 11.09
C ILE A 209 16.35 -12.66 10.28
N PHE A 210 15.33 -13.12 9.55
CA PHE A 210 14.47 -12.22 8.77
C PHE A 210 13.64 -11.26 9.64
N ALA A 211 13.22 -11.68 10.82
CA ALA A 211 12.54 -10.82 11.78
C ALA A 211 13.47 -9.72 12.31
N ALA A 212 14.71 -10.08 12.66
CA ALA A 212 15.72 -9.12 13.11
C ALA A 212 16.04 -8.08 12.03
N PHE A 213 16.22 -8.50 10.77
CA PHE A 213 16.39 -7.57 9.65
C PHE A 213 15.16 -6.71 9.41
N GLY A 214 13.95 -7.27 9.51
CA GLY A 214 12.71 -6.49 9.39
C GLY A 214 12.57 -5.43 10.49
N ILE A 215 12.90 -5.77 11.73
CA ILE A 215 12.95 -4.83 12.86
C ILE A 215 14.00 -3.75 12.62
N TYR A 216 15.19 -4.11 12.12
CA TYR A 216 16.23 -3.14 11.76
C TYR A 216 15.75 -2.13 10.71
N LEU A 217 15.06 -2.60 9.67
CA LEU A 217 14.46 -1.73 8.66
C LEU A 217 13.36 -0.83 9.25
N ALA A 218 12.51 -1.39 10.12
CA ALA A 218 11.46 -0.63 10.79
C ALA A 218 12.05 0.48 11.67
N TYR A 219 13.12 0.17 12.41
CA TYR A 219 13.86 1.15 13.21
C TYR A 219 14.50 2.25 12.34
N GLY A 220 15.17 1.86 11.25
CA GLY A 220 15.77 2.80 10.30
C GLY A 220 14.74 3.75 9.67
N ALA A 221 13.60 3.22 9.23
CA ALA A 221 12.53 4.03 8.67
C ALA A 221 11.89 4.95 9.72
N SER A 222 11.62 4.44 10.93
CA SER A 222 11.04 5.22 12.03
C SER A 222 11.94 6.39 12.46
N THR A 223 13.24 6.13 12.64
CA THR A 223 14.21 7.19 12.97
C THR A 223 14.36 8.20 11.83
N GLY A 224 14.28 7.75 10.57
CA GLY A 224 14.22 8.63 9.40
C GLY A 224 13.01 9.57 9.42
N ILE A 225 11.82 9.03 9.71
CA ILE A 225 10.58 9.81 9.83
C ILE A 225 10.71 10.85 10.95
N ILE A 226 11.17 10.45 12.15
CA ILE A 226 11.34 11.36 13.28
C ILE A 226 12.31 12.50 12.93
N LYS A 227 13.42 12.20 12.25
CA LYS A 227 14.37 13.23 11.81
C LYS A 227 13.78 14.15 10.76
N ALA A 228 12.96 13.63 9.85
CA ALA A 228 12.31 14.41 8.81
C ALA A 228 11.22 15.35 9.38
N LEU A 229 10.48 14.92 10.40
CA LEU A 229 9.46 15.75 11.08
C LEU A 229 10.03 16.87 11.97
N ARG A 230 11.30 16.77 12.36
CA ARG A 230 11.99 17.78 13.18
C ARG A 230 12.62 18.91 12.36
N LYS A 231 12.63 18.80 11.04
CA LYS A 231 13.10 19.84 10.12
C LYS A 231 11.95 20.76 9.74
#